data_AF-A0A0N0M0J5-F1
#
_entry.id   AF-A0A0N0M0J5-F1
#
_cell.length_a   1.000
_cell.length_b   1.000
_cell.length_c   1.000
_cell.angle_alpha   90.00
_cell.angle_beta   90.00
_cell.angle_gamma   90.00
#
_symmetry.space_group_name_H-M   'P 1'
#
loop_
_entity.id
_entity.type
_entity.pdbx_description
1 polymer ?
#
loop_
_entity_poly.entity_id
_entity_poly.type
_entity_poly.pdbx_seq_one_letter_code
_entity_poly.pdbx_strand_id
1 'polypeptide(L)' 'MELLKDIKAECQAFFKAASLRNKAVINYQCPACQHTLKTLRPPEGEIYNDHTVCIHCWFEFIRITDGVEVRIQTIPKHAK' A
#
# COMPACT_ATOMS: atom_id res chain seq x y z
N MET A 1 -10.99 21.55 -15.77
CA MET A 1 -11.04 20.47 -14.78
C MET A 1 -10.23 19.33 -15.38
N GLU A 2 -8.93 19.26 -15.07
CA GLU A 2 -8.13 18.09 -15.44
C GLU A 2 -8.85 16.86 -14.89
N LEU A 3 -9.05 15.84 -15.73
CA LEU A 3 -9.42 14.53 -15.22
C LEU A 3 -8.37 14.21 -14.15
N LEU A 4 -8.81 14.04 -12.89
CA LEU A 4 -8.02 13.34 -11.89
C LEU A 4 -7.53 12.08 -12.59
N LYS A 5 -6.23 12.04 -12.91
CA LYS A 5 -5.63 10.88 -13.55
C LYS A 5 -6.04 9.66 -12.72
N ASP A 6 -6.37 8.56 -13.38
CA ASP A 6 -6.81 7.35 -12.68
C ASP A 6 -5.64 6.78 -11.87
N ILE A 7 -5.42 7.33 -10.67
CA ILE A 7 -4.32 6.99 -9.77
C ILE A 7 -4.37 5.49 -9.44
N LYS A 8 -5.55 4.87 -9.47
CA LYS A 8 -5.67 3.42 -9.29
C LYS A 8 -5.03 2.69 -10.47
N ALA A 9 -5.33 3.09 -11.72
CA ALA A 9 -4.67 2.54 -12.90
C ALA A 9 -3.15 2.80 -12.89
N GLU A 10 -2.71 4.00 -12.48
CA GLU A 10 -1.28 4.32 -12.35
C GLU A 10 -0.57 3.43 -11.31
N CYS A 11 -1.20 3.23 -10.15
CA CYS A 11 -0.68 2.36 -9.09
C CYS A 11 -0.58 0.90 -9.57
N GLN A 12 -1.59 0.41 -10.29
CA GLN A 12 -1.57 -0.93 -10.89
C GLN A 12 -0.46 -1.07 -11.94
N ALA A 13 -0.30 -0.07 -12.80
CA ALA A 13 0.75 -0.04 -13.81
C ALA A 13 2.16 0.01 -13.17
N PHE A 14 2.32 0.79 -12.10
CA PHE A 14 3.56 0.86 -11.32
C PHE A 14 3.97 -0.51 -10.78
N PHE A 15 3.06 -1.24 -10.11
CA PHE A 15 3.40 -2.56 -9.57
C PHE A 15 3.64 -3.59 -10.67
N LYS A 16 2.93 -3.51 -11.80
CA LYS A 16 3.24 -4.34 -12.98
C LYS A 16 4.67 -4.09 -13.48
N ALA A 17 5.07 -2.82 -13.61
CA ALA A 17 6.41 -2.45 -14.03
C ALA A 17 7.50 -2.85 -13.02
N ALA A 18 7.23 -2.72 -11.71
CA ALA A 18 8.12 -3.17 -10.66
C ALA A 18 8.39 -4.67 -10.73
N SER A 19 7.34 -5.48 -10.92
CA SER A 19 7.47 -6.93 -11.09
C SER A 19 8.27 -7.30 -12.35
N LEU A 20 8.06 -6.60 -13.48
CA LEU A 20 8.85 -6.82 -14.70
C LEU A 20 10.34 -6.49 -14.52
N ARG A 21 10.69 -5.64 -13.54
CA ARG A 21 12.07 -5.26 -13.19
C ARG A 21 12.64 -6.06 -12.01
N ASN A 22 12.01 -7.20 -11.67
CA ASN A 22 12.41 -8.06 -10.53
C ASN A 22 12.51 -7.32 -9.19
N LYS A 23 11.73 -6.25 -9.00
CA LYS A 23 11.63 -5.61 -7.68
C LYS A 23 10.79 -6.49 -6.77
N ALA A 24 11.29 -6.75 -5.57
CA ALA A 24 10.56 -7.51 -4.57
C ALA A 24 9.34 -6.71 -4.10
N VAL A 25 8.17 -7.36 -4.14
CA VAL A 25 6.87 -6.79 -3.75
C VAL A 25 6.30 -7.66 -2.64
N ILE A 26 5.75 -7.02 -1.62
CA ILE A 26 5.04 -7.68 -0.52
C ILE A 26 3.54 -7.44 -0.71
N ASN A 27 2.76 -8.51 -0.56
CA ASN A 27 1.31 -8.45 -0.57
C ASN A 27 0.79 -8.40 0.87
N TYR A 28 -0.23 -7.58 1.12
CA TYR A 28 -0.91 -7.49 2.42
C TYR A 28 -2.39 -7.18 2.22
N GLN A 29 -3.23 -7.43 3.22
CA GLN A 29 -4.67 -7.16 3.10
C GLN A 29 -5.02 -5.78 3.62
N CYS A 30 -5.90 -5.08 2.91
CA CYS A 30 -6.53 -3.89 3.44
C CYS A 30 -7.35 -4.24 4.69
N PRO A 31 -7.17 -3.53 5.82
CA PRO A 31 -7.89 -3.84 7.07
C PRO A 31 -9.40 -3.57 6.98
N ALA A 32 -9.87 -2.81 5.97
CA ALA A 32 -11.28 -2.46 5.82
C ALA A 32 -12.01 -3.33 4.78
N CYS A 33 -11.50 -3.43 3.55
CA CYS A 33 -12.18 -4.14 2.46
C CYS A 33 -11.58 -5.50 2.11
N GLN A 34 -10.54 -5.94 2.82
CA GLN A 34 -9.84 -7.23 2.62
C GLN A 34 -9.31 -7.46 1.20
N HIS A 35 -9.24 -6.43 0.36
CA HIS A 35 -8.54 -6.53 -0.92
C HIS A 35 -7.04 -6.57 -0.70
N THR A 36 -6.36 -7.33 -1.56
CA THR A 36 -4.91 -7.44 -1.54
C THR A 36 -4.26 -6.18 -2.10
N LEU A 37 -3.47 -5.54 -1.25
CA LEU A 37 -2.62 -4.40 -1.56
C LEU A 37 -1.17 -4.84 -1.72
N LYS A 38 -0.37 -3.93 -2.29
CA LYS A 38 1.04 -4.17 -2.61
C LYS A 38 1.91 -3.06 -2.03
N THR A 39 3.13 -3.43 -1.67
CA THR A 39 4.21 -2.49 -1.35
C THR A 39 5.53 -3.01 -1.87
N LEU A 40 6.47 -2.13 -2.17
CA LEU A 40 7.85 -2.55 -2.41
C LEU A 40 8.45 -3.07 -1.10
N ARG A 41 9.27 -4.11 -1.20
CA ARG A 41 10.14 -4.55 -0.12
C ARG A 41 11.25 -3.50 0.06
N PRO A 42 11.41 -2.89 1.26
CA PRO A 42 12.57 -2.04 1.53
C PRO A 42 13.89 -2.82 1.37
N PRO A 43 15.01 -2.13 1.10
CA PRO A 43 16.34 -2.74 1.17
C PRO A 43 16.62 -3.38 2.54
N GLU A 44 17.58 -4.30 2.59
CA GLU A 44 17.98 -4.92 3.85
C GLU A 44 18.48 -3.87 4.86
N GLY A 45 17.95 -3.94 6.09
CA GLY A 45 18.24 -2.98 7.16
C GLY A 45 17.37 -1.72 7.16
N GLU A 46 16.53 -1.53 6.13
CA GLU A 46 15.65 -0.35 6.01
C GLU A 46 14.21 -0.63 6.45
N ILE A 47 13.53 0.41 6.93
CA ILE A 47 12.12 0.38 7.34
C ILE A 47 11.37 1.47 6.61
N TYR A 48 10.24 1.11 5.99
CA TYR A 48 9.31 2.09 5.41
C TYR A 48 8.14 2.32 6.37
N ASN A 49 7.87 3.60 6.67
CA ASN A 49 6.69 4.04 7.41
C ASN A 49 5.87 5.00 6.56
N ASP A 50 4.63 4.65 6.29
CA ASP A 50 3.80 5.38 5.34
C ASP A 50 2.41 5.64 5.91
N HIS A 51 1.87 6.83 5.65
CA HIS A 51 0.43 7.06 5.69
C HIS A 51 -0.17 6.61 4.35
N THR A 52 -0.95 5.55 4.36
CA THR A 52 -1.39 4.82 3.15
C THR A 52 -2.90 4.91 2.97
N VAL A 53 -3.34 4.98 1.71
CA VAL A 53 -4.75 4.91 1.31
C VAL A 53 -4.99 3.67 0.45
N CYS A 54 -6.04 2.91 0.76
CA CYS A 54 -6.43 1.76 -0.06
C CYS A 54 -6.99 2.20 -1.42
N ILE A 55 -6.39 1.77 -2.52
CA ILE A 55 -6.86 2.10 -3.89
C ILE A 55 -8.21 1.45 -4.27
N HIS A 56 -8.76 0.57 -3.42
CA HIS A 56 -10.03 -0.11 -3.66
C HIS A 56 -11.20 0.52 -2.90
N CYS A 57 -11.00 0.91 -1.64
CA CYS A 57 -12.05 1.44 -0.77
C CYS A 57 -11.74 2.80 -0.16
N TRP A 58 -10.59 3.40 -0.49
CA TRP A 58 -10.14 4.70 0.01
C TRP A 58 -9.98 4.82 1.52
N PHE A 59 -9.93 3.69 2.23
CA PHE A 59 -9.66 3.66 3.66
C PHE A 59 -8.20 4.01 3.96
N GLU A 60 -7.98 4.92 4.90
CA GLU A 60 -6.67 5.42 5.33
C GLU A 60 -6.15 4.64 6.54
N PHE A 61 -4.86 4.33 6.54
CA PHE A 61 -4.19 3.63 7.64
C PHE A 61 -2.68 3.90 7.63
N ILE A 62 -2.05 3.73 8.78
CA ILE A 62 -0.59 3.78 8.91
C ILE A 62 -0.04 2.38 8.65
N ARG A 63 1.02 2.30 7.87
CA ARG A 63 1.73 1.05 7.55
C ARG A 63 3.20 1.16 7.92
N ILE A 64 3.75 0.10 8.49
CA ILE A 64 5.19 -0.09 8.67
C ILE A 64 5.60 -1.43 8.04
N THR A 65 6.70 -1.45 7.30
CA THR A 65 7.30 -2.70 6.79
C THR A 65 8.82 -2.66 6.83
N ASP A 66 9.43 -3.77 7.23
CA ASP A 66 10.88 -4.02 7.28
C ASP A 66 11.36 -4.97 6.17
N GLY A 67 10.45 -5.31 5.24
CA GLY A 67 10.73 -6.23 4.16
C GLY A 67 10.41 -7.71 4.44
N VAL A 68 10.06 -8.05 5.68
CA VAL A 68 9.60 -9.39 6.08
C VAL A 68 8.12 -9.36 6.43
N GLU A 69 7.71 -8.38 7.24
CA GLU A 69 6.32 -8.22 7.67
C GLU A 69 5.73 -6.88 7.26
N VAL A 70 4.40 -6.82 7.28
CA VAL A 70 3.63 -5.57 7.12
C VAL A 70 2.74 -5.41 8.34
N ARG A 71 3.05 -4.39 9.15
CA ARG A 71 2.26 -3.99 10.32
C ARG A 71 1.37 -2.82 9.95
N ILE A 72 0.12 -2.86 10.41
CA ILE A 72 -0.89 -1.85 10.07
C ILE A 72 -1.54 -1.36 11.35
N GLN A 73 -1.60 -0.04 11.49
CA GLN A 73 -2.42 0.62 12.49
C GLN A 73 -3.53 1.39 11.76
N THR A 74 -4.77 1.04 12.04
CA THR A 74 -5.90 1.87 11.63
C THR A 74 -6.04 3.01 12.64
N ILE A 75 -6.45 4.20 12.18
CA ILE A 75 -6.91 5.21 13.14
C ILE A 75 -8.08 4.56 13.89
N PRO A 76 -8.06 4.49 15.24
CA PRO A 76 -9.21 4.04 15.97
C PRO A 76 -10.40 4.80 15.43
N LYS A 77 -11.50 4.11 15.06
CA LYS A 77 -12.77 4.82 14.93
C LYS A 77 -12.95 5.47 16.30
N HIS A 78 -12.62 6.76 16.43
CA HIS A 78 -13.05 7.53 17.58
C HIS A 78 -14.53 7.24 17.65
N ALA A 79 -14.91 6.56 18.74
CA ALA A 79 -16.28 6.24 19.04
C ALA A 79 -17.09 7.51 18.77
N LYS A 80 -17.81 7.51 17.66
CA LYS A 80 -18.90 8.45 17.42
C LYS A 80 -20.14 7.77 17.95
#